data_AF-A0A4Q2S1G8-F1
#
_entry.id   AF-A0A4Q2S1G8-F1
#
_cell.length_a   1.000
_cell.length_b   1.000
_cell.length_c   1.000
_cell.angle_alpha   90.00
_cell.angle_beta   90.00
_cell.angle_gamma   90.00
#
_symmetry.space_group_name_H-M   'P 1'
#
loop_
_entity.id
_entity.type
_entity.pdbx_description
1 polymer ?
#
loop_
_entity_poly.entity_id
_entity_poly.type
_entity_poly.pdbx_seq_one_letter_code
_entity_poly.pdbx_strand_id
1 'polypeptide(L)'
;MGELTPYLCVADARAAIEWYVDVLGAEVVLDPIVMDDGRVGHVELAVGPGRWMMSDEFDSAGVAAPDTSRGACVSLHLKVDDVDATCARVVASGVVLDRGPEDSPPAGRVAVFRDPFGHRWFLNQPLG
;
A
#
# COMPACT_ATOMS: atom_id res chain seq x y z
N MET A 1 -23.72 8.89 -2.02
CA MET A 1 -22.83 7.75 -2.32
C MET A 1 -21.72 7.83 -1.30
N GLY A 2 -21.57 6.85 -0.42
CA GLY A 2 -20.48 6.82 0.55
C GLY A 2 -19.24 6.21 -0.11
N GLU A 3 -18.06 6.72 0.24
CA GLU A 3 -16.77 6.17 -0.18
C GLU A 3 -16.18 5.36 0.98
N LEU A 4 -15.48 4.26 0.67
CA LEU A 4 -14.72 3.47 1.62
C LEU A 4 -13.24 3.62 1.29
N THR A 5 -12.50 4.30 2.17
CA THR A 5 -11.06 4.50 2.04
C THR A 5 -10.37 3.79 3.20
N PRO A 6 -9.44 2.85 2.94
CA PRO A 6 -8.70 2.21 4.01
C PRO A 6 -7.79 3.23 4.69
N TYR A 7 -7.65 3.09 6.01
CA TYR A 7 -6.68 3.82 6.80
C TYR A 7 -5.59 2.86 7.24
N LEU A 8 -4.38 3.05 6.73
CA LEU A 8 -3.23 2.22 7.02
C LEU A 8 -2.48 2.77 8.23
N CYS A 9 -1.98 1.87 9.06
CA CYS A 9 -1.04 2.21 10.11
C CYS A 9 0.30 1.55 9.79
N VAL A 10 1.39 2.29 9.93
CA VAL A 10 2.75 1.81 9.68
C VAL A 10 3.67 2.24 10.83
N ALA A 11 4.78 1.54 11.01
CA ALA A 11 5.76 1.87 12.05
C ALA A 11 6.61 3.11 11.71
N ASP A 12 6.73 3.44 10.42
CA ASP A 12 7.43 4.62 9.92
C ASP A 12 6.73 5.14 8.65
N ALA A 13 5.88 6.15 8.83
CA ALA A 13 5.09 6.75 7.76
C ALA A 13 5.94 7.53 6.77
N ARG A 14 7.11 8.07 7.16
CA ARG A 14 7.98 8.81 6.23
C ARG A 14 8.62 7.85 5.25
N ALA A 15 9.19 6.76 5.76
CA ALA A 15 9.70 5.69 4.91
C ALA A 15 8.61 5.09 4.02
N ALA A 16 7.39 4.95 4.54
CA ALA A 16 6.25 4.45 3.76
C ALA A 16 5.83 5.39 2.63
N ILE A 17 5.78 6.70 2.87
CA ILE A 17 5.49 7.68 1.82
C ILE A 17 6.52 7.55 0.69
N GLU A 18 7.82 7.57 1.01
CA GLU A 18 8.90 7.44 0.02
C GLU A 18 8.77 6.14 -0.77
N TRP A 19 8.57 5.01 -0.08
CA TRP A 19 8.43 3.72 -0.74
C TRP A 19 7.20 3.66 -1.65
N TYR A 20 6.04 4.15 -1.21
CA TYR A 20 4.83 4.14 -2.04
C TYR A 20 4.96 5.04 -3.27
N VAL A 21 5.60 6.21 -3.14
CA VAL A 21 5.88 7.11 -4.27
C VAL A 21 6.81 6.43 -5.26
N ASP A 22 7.95 5.92 -4.82
CA ASP A 22 8.98 5.37 -5.72
C ASP A 22 8.60 4.01 -6.32
N VAL A 23 7.92 3.17 -5.55
CA VAL A 23 7.66 1.77 -5.93
C VAL A 23 6.29 1.59 -6.53
N LEU A 24 5.24 2.14 -5.91
CA LEU A 24 3.88 2.04 -6.44
C LEU A 24 3.52 3.17 -7.41
N GLY A 25 4.36 4.21 -7.52
CA GLY A 25 4.05 5.39 -8.32
C GLY A 25 2.95 6.23 -7.66
N ALA A 26 2.89 6.23 -6.33
CA ALA A 26 1.89 6.98 -5.59
C ALA A 26 2.16 8.48 -5.64
N GLU A 27 1.09 9.27 -5.59
CA GLU A 27 1.14 10.71 -5.39
C GLU A 27 0.66 11.04 -3.97
N VAL A 28 1.33 11.98 -3.32
CA VAL A 28 0.84 12.59 -2.07
C VAL A 28 -0.25 13.58 -2.44
N VAL A 29 -1.49 13.27 -2.07
CA VAL A 29 -2.66 14.13 -2.39
C VAL A 29 -3.03 15.07 -1.25
N LEU A 30 -2.63 14.72 -0.03
CA LEU A 30 -2.61 15.61 1.13
C LEU A 30 -1.26 15.47 1.83
N ASP A 31 -0.57 16.59 2.00
CA ASP A 31 0.74 16.62 2.66
C ASP A 31 0.67 16.06 4.10
N PRO A 32 1.75 15.40 4.57
CA PRO A 32 1.77 14.82 5.90
C PRO A 32 1.49 15.86 7.01
N ILE A 33 0.47 15.59 7.82
CA ILE A 33 0.19 16.32 9.05
C ILE A 33 1.07 15.73 10.15
N VAL A 34 2.06 16.51 10.56
CA VAL A 34 3.06 16.10 11.55
C VAL A 34 2.62 16.56 12.94
N MET A 35 2.66 15.65 13.91
CA MET A 35 2.37 15.90 15.31
C MET A 35 3.54 16.57 16.03
N ASP A 36 3.31 17.09 17.24
CA ASP A 36 4.32 17.76 18.06
C ASP A 36 5.54 16.86 18.39
N ASP A 37 5.35 15.54 18.39
CA ASP A 37 6.42 14.55 18.62
C ASP A 37 7.15 14.13 17.34
N GLY A 38 6.80 14.71 16.19
CA GLY A 38 7.45 14.48 14.89
C GLY A 38 6.87 13.34 14.05
N ARG A 39 5.95 12.53 14.62
CA ARG A 39 5.23 11.48 13.89
C ARG A 39 4.25 12.06 12.90
N VAL A 40 3.97 11.33 11.83
CA VAL A 40 2.89 11.63 10.88
C VAL A 40 1.58 11.12 11.46
N GLY A 41 0.72 12.05 11.88
CA GLY A 41 -0.62 11.72 12.34
C GLY A 41 -1.58 11.40 11.19
N HIS A 42 -1.32 11.96 10.00
CA HIS A 42 -2.15 11.73 8.81
C HIS A 42 -1.42 12.08 7.51
N VAL A 43 -1.64 11.30 6.46
CA VAL A 43 -1.28 11.61 5.06
C VAL A 43 -2.28 10.90 4.16
N GLU A 44 -2.51 11.44 2.96
CA GLU A 44 -3.30 10.77 1.92
C GLU A 44 -2.46 10.52 0.68
N LEU A 45 -2.60 9.30 0.13
CA LEU A 45 -1.86 8.83 -1.03
C LEU A 45 -2.80 8.30 -2.10
N ALA A 46 -2.33 8.36 -3.34
CA ALA A 46 -3.11 8.00 -4.52
C ALA A 46 -2.31 7.27 -5.59
N VAL A 47 -2.93 6.31 -6.25
CA VAL A 47 -2.48 5.81 -7.57
C VAL A 47 -3.69 5.80 -8.49
N GLY A 48 -3.72 6.69 -9.49
CA GLY A 48 -4.90 6.89 -10.33
C GLY A 48 -6.15 7.18 -9.50
N PRO A 49 -7.23 6.37 -9.58
CA PRO A 49 -8.42 6.51 -8.73
C PRO A 49 -8.30 5.82 -7.36
N GLY A 50 -7.27 5.02 -7.12
CA GLY A 50 -7.05 4.37 -5.82
C GLY A 50 -6.64 5.40 -4.76
N ARG A 51 -7.20 5.29 -3.56
CA ARG A 51 -6.93 6.18 -2.42
C ARG A 51 -6.75 5.38 -1.14
N TRP A 52 -5.83 5.82 -0.30
CA TRP A 52 -5.74 5.37 1.09
C TRP A 52 -5.24 6.51 1.97
N MET A 53 -5.63 6.45 3.23
CA MET A 53 -5.12 7.31 4.30
C MET A 53 -4.07 6.53 5.08
N MET A 54 -3.13 7.23 5.72
CA MET A 54 -2.08 6.58 6.51
C MET A 54 -1.62 7.42 7.70
N SER A 55 -1.16 6.77 8.75
CA SER A 55 -0.44 7.39 9.87
C SER A 55 0.66 6.47 10.40
N ASP A 56 1.52 7.04 11.25
CA ASP A 56 2.30 6.27 12.22
C ASP A 56 1.39 5.59 13.26
N GLU A 57 1.97 4.68 14.04
CA GLU A 57 1.30 4.06 15.19
C GLU A 57 0.83 5.07 16.22
N PHE A 58 -0.35 4.81 16.80
CA PHE A 58 -0.95 5.65 17.81
C PHE A 58 -1.69 4.81 18.87
N ASP A 59 -0.91 4.29 19.83
CA ASP A 59 -1.37 3.37 20.89
C ASP A 59 -2.62 3.85 21.64
N SER A 60 -2.70 5.14 21.98
CA SER A 60 -3.83 5.69 22.73
C SER A 60 -5.16 5.60 21.98
N ALA A 61 -5.13 5.46 20.65
CA ALA A 61 -6.31 5.24 19.82
C ALA A 61 -6.47 3.77 19.39
N GLY A 62 -5.58 2.87 19.82
CA GLY A 62 -5.58 1.47 19.41
C GLY A 62 -5.23 1.27 17.93
N VAL A 63 -4.48 2.19 17.34
CA VAL A 63 -4.04 2.15 15.94
C VAL A 63 -2.61 1.62 15.89
N ALA A 64 -2.42 0.41 15.35
CA ALA A 64 -1.15 -0.29 15.34
C ALA A 64 -0.81 -0.83 13.95
N ALA A 65 0.48 -0.94 13.65
CA ALA A 65 0.96 -1.52 12.41
C ALA A 65 0.68 -3.03 12.37
N PRO A 66 0.63 -3.65 11.17
CA PRO A 66 0.43 -5.10 11.05
C PRO A 66 1.49 -5.92 11.81
N ASP A 67 1.04 -6.89 12.60
CA ASP A 67 1.92 -7.94 13.14
C ASP A 67 2.20 -8.98 12.04
N THR A 68 3.39 -8.91 11.46
CA THR A 68 3.81 -9.77 10.35
C THR A 68 3.86 -11.26 10.73
N SER A 69 3.91 -11.60 12.02
CA SER A 69 3.91 -12.99 12.49
C SER A 69 2.53 -13.68 12.35
N ARG A 70 1.45 -12.90 12.22
CA ARG A 70 0.07 -13.41 12.15
C ARG A 70 -0.51 -13.44 10.74
N GLY A 71 0.25 -12.96 9.75
CA GLY A 71 -0.24 -12.74 8.39
C GLY A 71 -1.21 -11.56 8.30
N ALA A 72 -1.75 -11.33 7.10
CA ALA A 72 -2.62 -10.18 6.84
C ALA A 72 -4.11 -10.54 7.01
N CYS A 73 -4.84 -9.76 7.81
CA CYS A 73 -6.29 -9.91 7.98
C CYS A 73 -7.10 -9.28 6.83
N VAL A 74 -6.51 -8.31 6.14
CA VAL A 74 -7.08 -7.61 4.99
C VAL A 74 -6.10 -7.61 3.83
N SER A 75 -6.60 -7.33 2.63
CA SER A 75 -5.75 -7.14 1.46
C SER A 75 -6.22 -5.94 0.67
N LEU A 76 -5.27 -5.10 0.27
CA LEU A 76 -5.52 -3.89 -0.49
C LEU A 76 -5.51 -4.27 -1.97
N HIS A 77 -6.68 -4.22 -2.59
CA HIS A 77 -6.79 -4.41 -4.03
C HIS A 77 -6.46 -3.08 -4.73
N LEU A 78 -5.41 -3.07 -5.55
CA LEU A 78 -5.01 -1.92 -6.33
C LEU A 78 -5.01 -2.26 -7.81
N LYS A 79 -5.80 -1.51 -8.59
CA LYS A 79 -5.73 -1.57 -10.04
C LYS A 79 -4.59 -0.69 -10.53
N VAL A 80 -3.75 -1.23 -11.40
CA VAL A 80 -2.62 -0.53 -12.04
C VAL A 80 -2.68 -0.72 -13.55
N ASP A 81 -2.05 0.19 -14.28
CA ASP A 81 -2.02 0.13 -15.75
C ASP A 81 -1.12 -1.00 -16.26
N ASP A 82 -0.02 -1.28 -15.53
CA ASP A 82 0.96 -2.32 -15.87
C ASP A 82 1.41 -3.05 -14.59
N VAL A 83 0.94 -4.29 -14.42
CA VAL A 83 1.30 -5.15 -13.28
C VAL A 83 2.76 -5.59 -13.35
N ASP A 84 3.31 -5.89 -14.53
CA ASP A 84 4.69 -6.35 -14.67
C ASP A 84 5.68 -5.24 -14.30
N ALA A 85 5.46 -4.02 -14.83
CA ALA A 85 6.31 -2.88 -14.52
C ALA A 85 6.26 -2.51 -13.04
N THR A 86 5.08 -2.58 -12.42
CA THR A 86 4.93 -2.34 -10.98
C THR A 86 5.63 -3.44 -10.17
N CYS A 87 5.46 -4.71 -10.54
CA CYS A 87 6.14 -5.83 -9.90
C CYS A 87 7.67 -5.72 -10.00
N ALA A 88 8.21 -5.26 -11.13
CA ALA A 88 9.64 -5.05 -11.29
C ALA A 88 10.19 -4.02 -10.28
N ARG A 89 9.48 -2.92 -10.04
CA ARG A 89 9.86 -1.94 -8.99
C ARG A 89 9.73 -2.53 -7.60
N VAL A 90 8.66 -3.28 -7.33
CA VAL A 90 8.45 -3.96 -6.04
C VAL A 90 9.62 -4.90 -5.74
N VAL A 91 10.00 -5.75 -6.69
CA VAL A 91 11.14 -6.68 -6.53
C VAL A 91 12.46 -5.93 -6.38
N ALA A 92 12.67 -4.84 -7.14
CA ALA A 92 13.87 -4.01 -7.03
C ALA A 92 14.03 -3.35 -5.65
N SER A 93 12.91 -3.10 -4.95
CA SER A 93 12.90 -2.59 -3.57
C SER A 93 13.24 -3.65 -2.50
N GLY A 94 13.49 -4.90 -2.91
CA GLY A 94 13.80 -6.02 -2.02
C GLY A 94 12.59 -6.84 -1.57
N VAL A 95 11.39 -6.55 -2.06
CA VAL A 95 10.17 -7.29 -1.74
C VAL A 95 10.09 -8.58 -2.56
N VAL A 96 9.75 -9.69 -1.90
CA VAL A 96 9.43 -10.96 -2.56
C VAL A 96 7.94 -11.02 -2.85
N LEU A 97 7.57 -11.37 -4.08
CA LEU A 97 6.19 -11.58 -4.45
C LEU A 97 5.67 -12.90 -3.85
N ASP A 98 4.52 -12.83 -3.17
CA ASP A 98 3.80 -14.02 -2.71
C ASP A 98 3.17 -14.79 -3.89
N ARG A 99 2.83 -14.07 -4.97
CA ARG A 99 2.23 -14.62 -6.21
C ARG A 99 2.48 -13.68 -7.39
N GLY A 100 2.61 -14.25 -8.59
CA GLY A 100 2.68 -13.50 -9.85
C GLY A 100 4.03 -12.81 -10.09
N PRO A 101 4.13 -11.93 -11.11
CA PRO A 101 3.05 -11.54 -12.01
C PRO A 101 2.62 -12.68 -12.94
N GLU A 102 1.32 -12.96 -13.00
CA GLU A 102 0.76 -14.04 -13.83
C GLU A 102 -0.65 -13.70 -14.34
N ASP A 103 -1.06 -14.37 -15.42
CA ASP A 103 -2.44 -14.27 -15.91
C ASP A 103 -3.35 -15.16 -15.06
N SER A 104 -4.44 -14.58 -14.57
CA SER A 104 -5.44 -15.24 -13.72
C SER A 104 -6.87 -14.92 -14.19
N PRO A 105 -7.32 -15.38 -15.37
CA PRO A 105 -8.68 -15.13 -15.85
C PRO A 105 -9.75 -15.66 -14.87
N PRO A 106 -10.88 -14.94 -14.68
CA PRO A 106 -11.26 -13.68 -15.33
C PRO A 106 -10.70 -12.42 -14.63
N ALA A 107 -9.92 -12.57 -13.55
CA ALA A 107 -9.44 -11.43 -12.77
C ALA A 107 -8.49 -10.52 -13.58
N GLY A 108 -7.72 -11.09 -14.49
CA GLY A 108 -6.78 -10.35 -15.34
C GLY A 108 -5.34 -10.77 -15.07
N ARG A 109 -4.37 -9.88 -15.31
CA ARG A 109 -2.99 -10.05 -14.85
C ARG A 109 -2.87 -9.60 -13.40
N VAL A 110 -2.28 -10.44 -12.55
CA VAL A 110 -2.31 -10.24 -11.09
C VAL A 110 -0.97 -10.51 -10.43
N ALA A 111 -0.74 -9.86 -9.29
CA ALA A 111 0.36 -10.17 -8.38
C ALA A 111 -0.06 -9.92 -6.93
N VAL A 112 0.62 -10.58 -6.00
CA VAL A 112 0.41 -10.40 -4.56
C VAL A 112 1.76 -10.26 -3.89
N PHE A 113 1.86 -9.33 -2.94
CA PHE A 113 3.03 -9.19 -2.09
C PHE A 113 2.64 -8.57 -0.74
N ARG A 114 3.59 -8.57 0.20
CA ARG A 114 3.53 -7.75 1.41
C ARG A 114 4.55 -6.63 1.27
N ASP A 115 4.13 -5.40 1.53
CA ASP A 115 5.06 -4.27 1.54
C ASP A 115 5.99 -4.35 2.78
N PRO A 116 7.04 -3.51 2.85
CA PRO A 116 7.95 -3.49 4.00
C PRO A 116 7.28 -3.15 5.34
N PHE A 117 6.05 -2.62 5.32
CA PHE A 117 5.29 -2.20 6.49
C PHE A 117 4.24 -3.25 6.90
N GLY A 118 4.22 -4.41 6.23
CA GLY A 118 3.40 -5.55 6.58
C GLY A 118 2.01 -5.58 5.95
N HIS A 119 1.64 -4.61 5.11
CA HIS A 119 0.35 -4.61 4.42
C HIS A 119 0.39 -5.53 3.20
N ARG A 120 -0.68 -6.32 3.02
CA ARG A 120 -0.81 -7.21 1.86
C ARG A 120 -1.50 -6.51 0.71
N TRP A 121 -0.83 -6.49 -0.43
CA TRP A 121 -1.33 -5.90 -1.67
C TRP A 121 -1.73 -6.99 -2.67
N PHE A 122 -2.80 -6.72 -3.41
CA PHE A 122 -3.23 -7.48 -4.58
C PHE A 122 -3.27 -6.51 -5.75
N LEU A 123 -2.32 -6.65 -6.68
CA LEU A 123 -2.29 -5.86 -7.90
C LEU A 123 -3.16 -6.51 -8.96
N ASN A 124 -3.83 -5.66 -9.73
CA ASN A 124 -4.70 -6.10 -10.81
C ASN A 124 -4.58 -5.20 -12.04
N GLN A 125 -4.53 -5.83 -13.20
CA GLN A 125 -4.71 -5.22 -14.51
C GLN A 125 -5.66 -6.10 -15.32
N PRO A 126 -6.85 -5.61 -15.73
CA PRO A 126 -7.74 -6.36 -16.62
C PRO A 126 -7.02 -6.76 -17.91
N LEU A 127 -7.22 -8.00 -18.37
CA LEU A 127 -6.76 -8.42 -19.68
C LEU A 127 -7.66 -7.76 -20.74
N GLY A 128 -7.03 -7.10 -21.72
CA GLY A 128 -7.72 -6.49 -22.85
C GLY A 128 -8.19 -7.50 -23.89
#